data_AF-A0A0U3Q8I3-F1
#
_entry.id   AF-A0A0U3Q8I3-F1
#
_cell.length_a   1.000
_cell.length_b   1.000
_cell.length_c   1.000
_cell.angle_alpha   90.00
_cell.angle_beta   90.00
_cell.angle_gamma   90.00
#
_symmetry.space_group_name_H-M   'P 1'
#
loop_
_entity.id
_entity.type
_entity.pdbx_description
1 polymer ?
#
loop_
_entity_poly.entity_id
_entity_poly.type
_entity_poly.pdbx_seq_one_letter_code
_entity_poly.pdbx_strand_id
1 'polypeptide(L)'
;MTQDEVRGRIEAFVADFHSRWQRSGKSPGMFAFDPAVFQAWADELADLVATHCTPGVRTGQEGALSSSPAHHPSAEQITDVEVDEDTATVRSVIQTAGNTTFYYEYQLLRGDDGWRISHLSTFLDPPGTPLIDPARAEALLQSATPDATLPDLPAQLELDIPGLFTAGRVVAPFGEPAPLEVLHLGKLTCASGVLTVLDLGSVDAHFVPLARRIMPGTYAVEVATAAEMTVAVRLLLSEAPAVSWHPAEFTDGTHGVGVDAGNVAILDVGSLVKCQAQRVEAMFQEHVERLMETPGTMFGLAGEVADAVMVSSGYGDGTYPCYWGLTADGSLTSLVVDFRVLAENILRTSRVPFQPGPVSTPELAGHELQITADDGSFVVSSRGEDITGLRVLAPDGALLLDGDHLGTFITGGISSRTWSPDAPPPPGSVLEVTEYLGYRHI
;
A
#
# COMPACT_ATOMS: atom_id res chain seq x y z
N MET A 1 -35.11 -18.86 21.65
CA MET A 1 -35.24 -17.62 20.87
C MET A 1 -34.75 -17.90 19.48
N THR A 2 -35.32 -17.24 18.49
CA THR A 2 -35.27 -17.74 17.11
C THR A 2 -34.27 -16.97 16.28
N GLN A 3 -33.65 -17.67 15.32
CA GLN A 3 -32.84 -17.06 14.25
C GLN A 3 -33.58 -15.92 13.55
N ASP A 4 -34.93 -15.92 13.56
CA ASP A 4 -35.77 -14.86 12.99
C ASP A 4 -35.60 -13.50 13.69
N GLU A 5 -35.41 -13.45 15.01
CA GLU A 5 -35.21 -12.19 15.74
C GLU A 5 -33.86 -11.55 15.36
N VAL A 6 -32.82 -12.38 15.26
CA VAL A 6 -31.47 -11.97 14.84
C VAL A 6 -31.48 -11.51 13.39
N ARG A 7 -32.12 -12.29 12.50
CA ARG A 7 -32.32 -11.93 11.09
C ARG A 7 -33.04 -10.59 10.96
N GLY A 8 -34.16 -10.41 11.67
CA GLY A 8 -34.95 -9.18 11.64
C GLY A 8 -34.16 -7.96 12.11
N ARG A 9 -33.21 -8.13 13.05
CA ARG A 9 -32.30 -7.05 13.46
C ARG A 9 -31.38 -6.60 12.32
N ILE A 10 -30.78 -7.54 11.58
CA ILE A 10 -29.92 -7.21 10.44
C ILE A 10 -30.72 -6.60 9.29
N GLU A 11 -31.89 -7.14 8.98
CA GLU A 11 -32.78 -6.57 7.96
C GLU A 11 -33.20 -5.13 8.31
N ALA A 12 -33.45 -4.83 9.59
CA ALA A 12 -33.74 -3.48 10.06
C ALA A 12 -32.54 -2.53 9.93
N PHE A 13 -31.33 -3.01 10.26
CA PHE A 13 -30.09 -2.25 10.05
C PHE A 13 -29.89 -1.90 8.57
N VAL A 14 -29.99 -2.89 7.68
CA VAL A 14 -29.84 -2.73 6.22
C VAL A 14 -30.85 -1.73 5.65
N ALA A 15 -32.12 -1.80 6.10
CA ALA A 15 -33.17 -0.87 5.68
C ALA A 15 -32.94 0.57 6.16
N ASP A 16 -32.48 0.74 7.40
CA ASP A 16 -32.20 2.06 7.96
C ASP A 16 -30.94 2.67 7.32
N PHE A 17 -29.86 1.89 7.13
CA PHE A 17 -28.67 2.31 6.40
C PHE A 17 -29.04 2.85 5.02
N HIS A 18 -29.81 2.06 4.25
CA HIS A 18 -30.20 2.44 2.91
C HIS A 18 -31.06 3.72 2.89
N SER A 19 -31.99 3.84 3.84
CA SER A 19 -32.84 5.03 3.98
C SER A 19 -32.03 6.29 4.31
N ARG A 20 -30.97 6.15 5.11
CA ARG A 20 -30.03 7.24 5.44
C ARG A 20 -29.20 7.65 4.24
N TRP A 21 -28.62 6.67 3.53
CA TRP A 21 -27.88 6.93 2.30
C TRP A 21 -28.73 7.67 1.25
N GLN A 22 -30.01 7.31 1.11
CA GLN A 22 -30.95 8.02 0.22
C GLN A 22 -31.17 9.49 0.62
N ARG A 23 -31.14 9.83 1.91
CA ARG A 23 -31.26 11.20 2.40
C ARG A 23 -29.99 12.01 2.19
N SER A 24 -28.83 11.42 2.46
CA SER A 24 -27.52 12.08 2.29
C SER A 24 -27.17 12.34 0.83
N GLY A 25 -27.78 11.59 -0.10
CA GLY A 25 -27.56 11.75 -1.53
C GLY A 25 -26.32 11.01 -2.02
N LYS A 26 -25.89 11.30 -3.25
CA LYS A 26 -24.69 10.71 -3.86
C LYS A 26 -23.51 11.65 -3.70
N SER A 27 -22.29 11.09 -3.67
CA SER A 27 -21.07 11.90 -3.69
C SER A 27 -21.09 12.93 -4.84
N PRO A 28 -20.59 14.16 -4.61
CA PRO A 28 -20.56 15.24 -5.61
C PRO A 28 -19.65 14.95 -6.83
N GLY A 29 -19.00 13.78 -6.89
CA GLY A 29 -18.21 13.31 -8.03
C GLY A 29 -16.86 12.75 -7.57
N MET A 30 -16.19 11.99 -8.44
CA MET A 30 -14.91 11.32 -8.15
C MET A 30 -13.78 12.28 -7.71
N PHE A 31 -13.85 13.55 -8.10
CA PHE A 31 -12.83 14.57 -7.82
C PHE A 31 -13.33 15.72 -6.93
N ALA A 32 -14.53 15.60 -6.35
CA ALA A 32 -15.12 16.64 -5.51
C ALA A 32 -15.13 16.17 -4.05
N PHE A 33 -14.23 16.73 -3.24
CA PHE A 33 -14.24 16.55 -1.78
C PHE A 33 -14.94 17.74 -1.12
N ASP A 34 -16.08 17.50 -0.47
CA ASP A 34 -16.77 18.48 0.36
C ASP A 34 -16.83 17.96 1.81
N PRO A 35 -16.01 18.49 2.72
CA PRO A 35 -16.00 18.07 4.12
C PRO A 35 -17.38 18.12 4.79
N ALA A 36 -18.26 19.04 4.39
CA ALA A 36 -19.58 19.17 4.99
C ALA A 36 -20.50 18.01 4.60
N VAL A 37 -20.37 17.49 3.37
CA VAL A 37 -21.14 16.32 2.90
C VAL A 37 -20.71 15.07 3.67
N PHE A 38 -19.39 14.86 3.81
CA PHE A 38 -18.86 13.71 4.56
C PHE A 38 -19.17 13.79 6.05
N GLN A 39 -19.13 14.99 6.65
CA GLN A 39 -19.55 15.17 8.04
C GLN A 39 -21.03 14.84 8.23
N ALA A 40 -21.91 15.34 7.36
CA ALA A 40 -23.34 15.02 7.44
C ALA A 40 -23.60 13.52 7.26
N TRP A 41 -22.82 12.84 6.42
CA TRP A 41 -22.89 11.39 6.27
C TRP A 41 -22.41 10.64 7.52
N ALA A 42 -21.29 11.08 8.11
CA ALA A 42 -20.79 10.52 9.37
C ALA A 42 -21.81 10.68 10.51
N ASP A 43 -22.52 11.81 10.57
CA ASP A 43 -23.58 12.05 11.55
C ASP A 43 -24.77 11.09 11.35
N GLU A 44 -25.20 10.87 10.10
CA GLU A 44 -26.26 9.89 9.77
C GLU A 44 -25.84 8.46 10.17
N LEU A 45 -24.57 8.09 10.00
CA LEU A 45 -24.04 6.80 10.43
C LEU A 45 -23.90 6.69 11.95
N ALA A 46 -23.54 7.76 12.65
CA ALA A 46 -23.49 7.78 14.11
C ALA A 46 -24.86 7.47 14.73
N ASP A 47 -25.93 8.08 14.19
CA ASP A 47 -27.30 7.82 14.61
C ASP A 47 -27.78 6.39 14.26
N LEU A 48 -27.33 5.84 13.13
CA LEU A 48 -27.58 4.44 12.74
C LEU A 48 -26.94 3.48 13.78
N VAL A 49 -25.67 3.70 14.09
CA VAL A 49 -24.91 2.90 15.07
C VAL A 49 -25.57 2.98 16.44
N ALA A 50 -25.97 4.16 16.90
CA ALA A 50 -26.67 4.31 18.19
C ALA A 50 -27.97 3.47 18.25
N THR A 51 -28.66 3.32 17.12
CA THR A 51 -29.92 2.59 17.01
C THR A 51 -29.72 1.07 17.00
N HIS A 52 -28.75 0.56 16.25
CA HIS A 52 -28.64 -0.88 15.96
C HIS A 52 -27.45 -1.58 16.62
N CYS A 53 -26.44 -0.83 17.04
CA CYS A 53 -25.17 -1.38 17.49
C CYS A 53 -24.95 -1.20 19.00
N THR A 54 -23.95 -1.88 19.53
CA THR A 54 -23.38 -1.58 20.85
C THR A 54 -22.50 -0.33 20.77
N PRO A 55 -22.26 0.38 21.89
CA PRO A 55 -21.39 1.55 21.89
C PRO A 55 -20.00 1.24 21.32
N GLY A 56 -19.46 2.15 20.50
CA GLY A 56 -18.10 2.07 19.94
C GLY A 56 -17.99 1.37 18.58
N VAL A 57 -19.07 0.78 18.07
CA VAL A 57 -19.07 0.14 16.74
C VAL A 57 -18.99 1.19 15.63
N ARG A 58 -18.27 0.85 14.56
CA ARG A 58 -18.23 1.61 13.31
C ARG A 58 -18.79 0.78 12.18
N THR A 59 -19.28 1.46 11.15
CA THR A 59 -19.75 0.81 9.92
C THR A 59 -18.64 0.61 8.89
N GLY A 60 -17.53 1.34 9.04
CA GLY A 60 -16.45 1.37 8.04
C GLY A 60 -16.79 2.24 6.82
N GLN A 61 -17.96 2.89 6.80
CA GLN A 61 -18.45 3.71 5.70
C GLN A 61 -18.38 5.22 6.03
N GLU A 62 -17.90 5.61 7.21
CA GLU A 62 -17.88 7.00 7.66
C GLU A 62 -17.04 7.90 6.74
N GLY A 63 -15.98 7.37 6.14
CA GLY A 63 -15.12 8.06 5.17
C GLY A 63 -15.51 7.84 3.70
N ALA A 64 -16.57 7.08 3.41
CA ALA A 64 -16.90 6.64 2.07
C ALA A 64 -18.38 6.89 1.73
N LEU A 65 -18.63 7.80 0.78
CA LEU A 65 -19.96 8.04 0.22
C LEU A 65 -19.96 7.70 -1.27
N SER A 66 -20.41 6.50 -1.60
CA SER A 66 -20.45 6.01 -2.99
C SER A 66 -21.78 6.32 -3.69
N SER A 67 -21.76 6.25 -5.03
CA SER A 67 -22.96 6.36 -5.87
C SER A 67 -23.92 5.16 -5.75
N SER A 68 -23.46 4.07 -5.13
CA SER A 68 -24.23 2.90 -4.72
C SER A 68 -24.09 2.69 -3.20
N PRO A 69 -25.15 2.29 -2.48
CA PRO A 69 -25.10 2.06 -1.05
C PRO A 69 -24.35 0.75 -0.73
N ALA A 70 -23.65 0.72 0.40
CA ALA A 70 -22.99 -0.49 0.91
C ALA A 70 -24.01 -1.58 1.30
N HIS A 71 -25.17 -1.17 1.83
CA HIS A 71 -26.29 -2.04 2.21
C HIS A 71 -27.56 -1.67 1.46
N HIS A 72 -28.28 -2.67 0.94
CA HIS A 72 -29.50 -2.45 0.16
C HIS A 72 -30.53 -3.57 0.40
N PRO A 73 -31.75 -3.28 0.92
CA PRO A 73 -32.72 -4.30 1.33
C PRO A 73 -33.11 -5.33 0.29
N SER A 74 -33.15 -4.94 -0.99
CA SER A 74 -33.51 -5.86 -2.08
C SER A 74 -32.33 -6.55 -2.76
N ALA A 75 -31.09 -6.18 -2.43
CA ALA A 75 -29.89 -6.70 -3.09
C ALA A 75 -29.00 -7.48 -2.13
N GLU A 76 -28.98 -7.12 -0.85
CA GLU A 76 -28.29 -7.85 0.20
C GLU A 76 -29.11 -9.07 0.65
N GLN A 77 -28.46 -10.22 0.70
CA GLN A 77 -29.08 -11.50 1.04
C GLN A 77 -28.37 -12.11 2.25
N ILE A 78 -29.10 -12.36 3.33
CA ILE A 78 -28.59 -13.11 4.49
C ILE A 78 -28.44 -14.58 4.11
N THR A 79 -27.20 -15.07 4.14
CA THR A 79 -26.81 -16.43 3.73
C THR A 79 -26.75 -17.38 4.91
N ASP A 80 -26.45 -16.88 6.12
CA ASP A 80 -26.24 -17.70 7.31
C ASP A 80 -26.60 -16.95 8.60
N VAL A 81 -27.11 -17.68 9.60
CA VAL A 81 -27.49 -17.16 10.93
C VAL A 81 -27.17 -18.21 11.99
N GLU A 82 -26.11 -17.94 12.75
CA GLU A 82 -25.66 -18.76 13.87
C GLU A 82 -26.01 -18.04 15.17
N VAL A 83 -26.63 -18.74 16.12
CA VAL A 83 -27.01 -18.17 17.42
C VAL A 83 -26.48 -19.08 18.52
N ASP A 84 -25.70 -18.52 19.43
CA ASP A 84 -25.15 -19.20 20.60
C ASP A 84 -25.44 -18.39 21.86
N GLU A 85 -26.42 -18.85 22.63
CA GLU A 85 -26.94 -18.23 23.85
C GLU A 85 -27.25 -16.72 23.69
N ASP A 86 -26.32 -15.87 24.12
CA ASP A 86 -26.41 -14.40 24.11
C ASP A 86 -25.50 -13.75 23.04
N THR A 87 -24.96 -14.55 22.12
CA THR A 87 -24.18 -14.12 20.96
C THR A 87 -24.80 -14.65 19.66
N ALA A 88 -24.60 -13.93 18.56
CA ALA A 88 -25.01 -14.41 17.25
C ALA A 88 -24.07 -13.90 16.16
N THR A 89 -23.95 -14.67 15.09
CA THR A 89 -23.22 -14.31 13.88
C THR A 89 -24.17 -14.40 12.69
N VAL A 90 -24.27 -13.34 11.91
CA VAL A 90 -25.04 -13.29 10.67
C VAL A 90 -24.10 -13.01 9.52
N ARG A 91 -24.24 -13.76 8.44
CA ARG A 91 -23.51 -13.50 7.19
C ARG A 91 -24.46 -13.09 6.09
N SER A 92 -24.04 -12.13 5.28
CA SER A 92 -24.79 -11.70 4.12
C SER A 92 -23.88 -11.46 2.92
N VAL A 93 -24.49 -11.37 1.75
CA VAL A 93 -23.82 -11.07 0.48
C VAL A 93 -24.61 -10.01 -0.27
N ILE A 94 -23.92 -9.07 -0.90
CA ILE A 94 -24.50 -8.09 -1.82
C ILE A 94 -23.68 -8.05 -3.11
N GLN A 95 -24.37 -7.94 -4.24
CA GLN A 95 -23.75 -7.65 -5.53
C GLN A 95 -24.09 -6.22 -5.92
N THR A 96 -23.06 -5.38 -6.11
CA THR A 96 -23.25 -3.97 -6.42
C THR A 96 -23.21 -3.70 -7.93
N ALA A 97 -23.65 -2.51 -8.33
CA ALA A 97 -23.56 -2.05 -9.71
C ALA A 97 -22.07 -1.94 -10.11
N GLY A 98 -21.61 -2.86 -10.96
CA GLY A 98 -20.18 -3.02 -11.28
C GLY A 98 -19.68 -4.46 -11.24
N ASN A 99 -20.53 -5.41 -10.82
CA ASN A 99 -20.20 -6.84 -10.70
C ASN A 99 -19.21 -7.17 -9.57
N THR A 100 -19.02 -6.24 -8.63
CA THR A 100 -18.31 -6.52 -7.37
C THR A 100 -19.30 -7.15 -6.38
N THR A 101 -18.84 -8.18 -5.70
CA THR A 101 -19.59 -8.85 -4.63
C THR A 101 -18.90 -8.55 -3.30
N PHE A 102 -19.68 -8.16 -2.30
CA PHE A 102 -19.21 -7.97 -0.94
C PHE A 102 -19.89 -8.97 -0.02
N TYR A 103 -19.15 -9.46 0.96
CA TYR A 103 -19.62 -10.35 2.00
C TYR A 103 -19.54 -9.63 3.34
N TYR A 104 -20.62 -9.64 4.12
CA TYR A 104 -20.63 -9.05 5.44
C TYR A 104 -20.71 -10.13 6.52
N GLU A 105 -20.03 -9.90 7.63
CA GLU A 105 -20.24 -10.60 8.88
C GLU A 105 -20.69 -9.60 9.95
N TYR A 106 -21.82 -9.90 10.57
CA TYR A 106 -22.36 -9.16 11.71
C TYR A 106 -22.23 -10.05 12.94
N GLN A 107 -21.50 -9.58 13.94
CA GLN A 107 -21.52 -10.19 15.27
C GLN A 107 -22.50 -9.39 16.13
N LEU A 108 -23.33 -10.10 16.90
CA LEU A 108 -24.35 -9.50 17.73
C LEU A 108 -24.23 -10.00 19.16
N LEU A 109 -24.53 -9.10 20.10
CA LEU A 109 -24.70 -9.40 21.51
C LEU A 109 -26.15 -9.18 21.91
N ARG A 110 -26.64 -10.04 22.78
CA ARG A 110 -27.97 -9.88 23.37
C ARG A 110 -27.89 -9.02 24.62
N GLY A 111 -28.62 -7.90 24.60
CA GLY A 111 -28.86 -7.07 25.77
C GLY A 111 -30.32 -7.13 26.23
N ASP A 112 -30.63 -6.34 27.25
CA ASP A 112 -31.98 -6.21 27.81
C ASP A 112 -33.00 -5.69 26.76
N ASP A 113 -32.53 -4.86 25.82
CA ASP A 113 -33.33 -4.29 24.72
C ASP A 113 -33.29 -5.13 23.43
N GLY A 114 -32.79 -6.38 23.53
CA GLY A 114 -32.65 -7.32 22.42
C GLY A 114 -31.25 -7.36 21.79
N TRP A 115 -31.16 -7.95 20.61
CA TRP A 115 -29.90 -8.10 19.86
C TRP A 115 -29.39 -6.76 19.35
N ARG A 116 -28.09 -6.50 19.51
CA ARG A 116 -27.38 -5.35 18.95
C ARG A 116 -26.12 -5.81 18.24
N ILE A 117 -25.78 -5.18 17.13
CA ILE A 117 -24.55 -5.45 16.38
C ILE A 117 -23.36 -4.98 17.23
N SER A 118 -22.48 -5.90 17.59
CA SER A 118 -21.24 -5.61 18.32
C SER A 118 -20.02 -5.51 17.43
N HIS A 119 -20.08 -6.08 16.22
CA HIS A 119 -19.02 -5.96 15.22
C HIS A 119 -19.62 -6.09 13.82
N LEU A 120 -19.08 -5.32 12.87
CA LEU A 120 -19.45 -5.37 11.46
C LEU A 120 -18.17 -5.44 10.63
N SER A 121 -18.00 -6.53 9.89
CA SER A 121 -16.88 -6.74 8.99
C SER A 121 -17.39 -6.84 7.56
N THR A 122 -16.59 -6.32 6.62
CA THR A 122 -16.83 -6.44 5.18
C THR A 122 -15.65 -7.17 4.57
N PHE A 123 -15.93 -8.02 3.57
CA PHE A 123 -14.93 -8.81 2.87
C PHE A 123 -15.18 -8.84 1.36
N LEU A 124 -14.10 -8.98 0.59
CA LEU A 124 -14.17 -9.15 -0.88
C LEU A 124 -14.36 -10.61 -1.30
N ASP A 125 -13.85 -11.55 -0.50
CA ASP A 125 -13.91 -12.98 -0.79
C ASP A 125 -15.00 -13.70 0.04
N PRO A 126 -15.59 -14.79 -0.50
CA PRO A 126 -16.56 -15.57 0.25
C PRO A 126 -15.93 -16.26 1.48
N PRO A 127 -16.73 -16.53 2.53
CA PRO A 127 -16.26 -17.28 3.70
C PRO A 127 -15.67 -18.65 3.34
N GLY A 128 -14.58 -19.01 4.01
CA GLY A 128 -13.89 -20.29 3.78
C GLY A 128 -12.99 -20.34 2.54
N THR A 129 -12.92 -19.26 1.75
CA THR A 129 -12.05 -19.19 0.57
C THR A 129 -10.58 -19.24 0.99
N PRO A 130 -9.79 -20.24 0.54
CA PRO A 130 -8.35 -20.23 0.73
C PRO A 130 -7.75 -18.97 0.10
N LEU A 131 -6.76 -18.34 0.75
CA LEU A 131 -6.07 -17.19 0.18
C LEU A 131 -5.46 -17.53 -1.19
N ILE A 132 -4.96 -18.76 -1.32
CA ILE A 132 -4.30 -19.23 -2.52
C ILE A 132 -4.62 -20.71 -2.77
N ASP A 133 -4.65 -21.09 -4.04
CA ASP A 133 -4.78 -22.49 -4.44
C ASP A 133 -3.59 -23.34 -3.91
N PRO A 134 -3.82 -24.55 -3.38
CA PRO A 134 -2.76 -25.39 -2.82
C PRO A 134 -1.61 -25.72 -3.79
N ALA A 135 -1.88 -25.92 -5.08
CA ALA A 135 -0.82 -26.19 -6.05
C ALA A 135 0.03 -24.94 -6.30
N ARG A 136 -0.61 -23.75 -6.30
CA ARG A 136 0.11 -22.48 -6.37
C ARG A 136 0.90 -22.20 -5.09
N ALA A 137 0.38 -22.54 -3.91
CA ALA A 137 1.10 -22.42 -2.64
C ALA A 137 2.42 -23.18 -2.65
N GLU A 138 2.42 -24.43 -3.11
CA GLU A 138 3.63 -25.23 -3.22
C GLU A 138 4.63 -24.61 -4.22
N ALA A 139 4.15 -24.11 -5.35
CA ALA A 139 4.98 -23.42 -6.34
C ALA A 139 5.64 -22.14 -5.77
N LEU A 140 4.93 -21.35 -4.97
CA LEU A 140 5.50 -20.16 -4.31
C LEU A 140 6.58 -20.53 -3.28
N LEU A 141 6.37 -21.60 -2.52
CA LEU A 141 7.38 -22.05 -1.55
C LEU A 141 8.64 -22.60 -2.24
N GLN A 142 8.50 -23.16 -3.43
CA GLN A 142 9.60 -23.72 -4.22
C GLN A 142 10.34 -22.67 -5.07
N SER A 143 9.73 -21.52 -5.36
CA SER A 143 10.36 -20.47 -6.18
C SER A 143 11.47 -19.72 -5.44
N ALA A 144 11.41 -19.65 -4.11
CA ALA A 144 12.46 -19.07 -3.28
C ALA A 144 13.56 -20.10 -2.98
N THR A 145 14.83 -19.75 -3.26
CA THR A 145 15.97 -20.66 -3.07
C THR A 145 17.06 -20.05 -2.20
N PRO A 146 17.81 -20.86 -1.42
CA PRO A 146 18.92 -20.37 -0.61
C PRO A 146 20.06 -19.76 -1.43
N ASP A 147 20.14 -20.09 -2.72
CA ASP A 147 21.22 -19.70 -3.63
C ASP A 147 20.77 -18.69 -4.70
N ALA A 148 19.56 -18.13 -4.58
CA ALA A 148 19.05 -17.14 -5.52
C ALA A 148 20.04 -15.97 -5.68
N THR A 149 20.28 -15.55 -6.93
CA THR A 149 21.24 -14.50 -7.25
C THR A 149 20.93 -13.22 -6.50
N LEU A 150 21.97 -12.51 -6.08
CA LEU A 150 21.88 -11.20 -5.47
C LEU A 150 22.41 -10.18 -6.49
N PRO A 151 21.55 -9.32 -7.06
CA PRO A 151 21.97 -8.35 -8.06
C PRO A 151 22.96 -7.34 -7.47
N ASP A 152 23.74 -6.72 -8.34
CA ASP A 152 24.51 -5.55 -7.95
C ASP A 152 23.59 -4.34 -7.72
N LEU A 153 23.95 -3.49 -6.77
CA LEU A 153 23.26 -2.22 -6.60
C LEU A 153 23.46 -1.33 -7.83
N PRO A 154 22.42 -0.59 -8.27
CA PRO A 154 22.61 0.47 -9.25
C PRO A 154 23.71 1.43 -8.80
N ALA A 155 24.62 1.76 -9.72
CA ALA A 155 25.85 2.50 -9.41
C ALA A 155 25.61 3.91 -8.83
N GLN A 156 24.41 4.45 -9.04
CA GLN A 156 23.99 5.77 -8.60
C GLN A 156 23.36 5.78 -7.21
N LEU A 157 23.09 4.62 -6.60
CA LEU A 157 22.58 4.57 -5.22
C LEU A 157 23.72 4.81 -4.22
N GLU A 158 23.51 5.74 -3.29
CA GLU A 158 24.44 5.97 -2.18
C GLU A 158 23.74 5.62 -0.86
N LEU A 159 23.80 4.34 -0.49
CA LEU A 159 23.09 3.81 0.66
C LEU A 159 23.94 3.88 1.95
N ASP A 160 23.36 4.43 3.01
CA ASP A 160 23.85 4.33 4.39
C ASP A 160 22.81 3.59 5.25
N ILE A 161 22.58 2.31 4.96
CA ILE A 161 21.61 1.50 5.70
C ILE A 161 21.98 1.36 7.19
N PRO A 162 23.24 1.13 7.59
CA PRO A 162 23.62 1.12 9.01
C PRO A 162 23.25 2.43 9.72
N GLY A 163 23.40 3.56 9.03
CA GLY A 163 23.03 4.87 9.52
C GLY A 163 21.53 5.06 9.78
N LEU A 164 20.66 4.35 9.05
CA LEU A 164 19.20 4.35 9.29
C LEU A 164 18.82 3.69 10.63
N PHE A 165 19.70 2.89 11.22
CA PHE A 165 19.45 2.20 12.50
C PHE A 165 20.42 2.62 13.60
N THR A 166 20.99 3.82 13.50
CA THR A 166 21.87 4.39 14.53
C THR A 166 21.05 5.26 15.48
N ALA A 167 20.56 4.67 16.58
CA ALA A 167 19.77 5.37 17.58
C ALA A 167 20.48 6.64 18.10
N GLY A 168 19.74 7.73 18.20
CA GLY A 168 20.24 9.05 18.61
C GLY A 168 20.96 9.84 17.52
N ARG A 169 21.16 9.28 16.32
CA ARG A 169 21.62 10.07 15.16
C ARG A 169 20.61 11.19 14.92
N VAL A 170 21.09 12.44 14.85
CA VAL A 170 20.23 13.57 14.48
C VAL A 170 20.13 13.62 12.96
N VAL A 171 18.90 13.56 12.47
CA VAL A 171 18.53 13.60 11.06
C VAL A 171 17.54 14.75 10.86
N ALA A 172 17.29 15.17 9.63
CA ALA A 172 16.36 16.26 9.36
C ALA A 172 15.32 15.84 8.31
N PRO A 173 14.39 14.92 8.64
CA PRO A 173 13.28 14.65 7.75
C PRO A 173 12.52 15.97 7.52
N PHE A 174 12.34 16.37 6.26
CA PHE A 174 11.77 17.67 5.87
C PHE A 174 12.52 18.92 6.31
N GLY A 175 13.81 18.80 6.65
CA GLY A 175 14.64 19.92 7.08
C GLY A 175 14.51 20.30 8.55
N GLU A 176 13.66 19.63 9.32
CA GLU A 176 13.52 19.83 10.77
C GLU A 176 14.33 18.78 11.54
N PRO A 177 15.31 19.16 12.39
CA PRO A 177 16.12 18.21 13.13
C PRO A 177 15.31 17.35 14.11
N ALA A 178 15.45 16.03 14.01
CA ALA A 178 14.86 15.04 14.91
C ALA A 178 15.88 13.93 15.22
N PRO A 179 15.88 13.36 16.44
CA PRO A 179 16.66 12.16 16.72
C PRO A 179 16.01 10.96 16.03
N LEU A 180 16.86 10.07 15.52
CA LEU A 180 16.46 8.75 15.06
C LEU A 180 16.26 7.84 16.28
N GLU A 181 15.09 7.24 16.39
CA GLU A 181 14.77 6.24 17.41
C GLU A 181 14.79 4.85 16.76
N VAL A 182 15.26 3.85 17.49
CA VAL A 182 15.24 2.45 17.03
C VAL A 182 14.48 1.63 18.06
N LEU A 183 13.33 1.12 17.65
CA LEU A 183 12.44 0.31 18.46
C LEU A 183 12.66 -1.17 18.15
N HIS A 184 12.87 -1.97 19.19
CA HIS A 184 12.82 -3.43 19.07
C HIS A 184 11.37 -3.90 19.21
N LEU A 185 10.75 -4.33 18.10
CA LEU A 185 9.36 -4.79 18.09
C LEU A 185 9.18 -6.20 18.69
N GLY A 186 10.22 -7.02 18.62
CA GLY A 186 10.20 -8.39 19.11
C GLY A 186 10.91 -9.35 18.17
N LYS A 187 10.42 -10.59 18.10
CA LYS A 187 10.99 -11.62 17.24
C LYS A 187 9.94 -12.27 16.32
N LEU A 188 10.27 -12.32 15.04
CA LEU A 188 9.50 -12.95 13.98
C LEU A 188 9.97 -14.40 13.77
N THR A 189 9.06 -15.34 13.79
CA THR A 189 9.32 -16.76 13.52
C THR A 189 9.10 -17.06 12.05
N CYS A 190 10.17 -17.39 11.36
CA CYS A 190 10.20 -17.69 9.93
C CYS A 190 10.37 -19.20 9.76
N ALA A 191 9.30 -19.96 9.98
CA ALA A 191 9.35 -21.43 10.03
C ALA A 191 9.65 -22.06 8.66
N SER A 192 9.18 -21.46 7.57
CA SER A 192 9.53 -21.92 6.21
C SER A 192 10.87 -21.33 5.76
N GLY A 193 11.21 -20.14 6.25
CA GLY A 193 12.35 -19.35 5.78
C GLY A 193 12.11 -18.73 4.39
N VAL A 194 10.90 -18.89 3.84
CA VAL A 194 10.45 -18.21 2.62
C VAL A 194 9.66 -17.00 3.09
N LEU A 195 10.15 -15.81 2.74
CA LEU A 195 9.55 -14.55 3.17
C LEU A 195 8.85 -13.85 2.01
N THR A 196 7.83 -13.06 2.32
CA THR A 196 7.28 -12.05 1.41
C THR A 196 7.24 -10.71 2.15
N VAL A 197 7.29 -9.64 1.37
CA VAL A 197 7.12 -8.26 1.83
C VAL A 197 6.04 -7.66 0.96
N LEU A 198 4.98 -7.16 1.58
CA LEU A 198 3.78 -6.71 0.86
C LEU A 198 3.03 -5.65 1.65
N ASP A 199 2.09 -4.97 0.99
CA ASP A 199 1.04 -4.21 1.66
C ASP A 199 -0.10 -5.15 2.08
N LEU A 200 -0.36 -5.25 3.40
CA LEU A 200 -1.33 -6.20 3.93
C LEU A 200 -2.79 -5.87 3.52
N GLY A 201 -3.08 -4.60 3.24
CA GLY A 201 -4.41 -4.14 2.82
C GLY A 201 -4.74 -4.49 1.36
N SER A 202 -3.72 -4.83 0.57
CA SER A 202 -3.84 -5.18 -0.86
C SER A 202 -3.45 -6.64 -1.12
N VAL A 203 -3.46 -7.51 -0.12
CA VAL A 203 -3.09 -8.93 -0.31
C VAL A 203 -4.18 -9.65 -1.09
N ASP A 204 -3.79 -10.10 -2.27
CA ASP A 204 -4.56 -11.03 -3.07
C ASP A 204 -3.78 -12.32 -3.33
N ALA A 205 -4.34 -13.20 -4.16
CA ALA A 205 -3.71 -14.46 -4.54
C ALA A 205 -2.42 -14.32 -5.38
N HIS A 206 -1.99 -13.09 -5.72
CA HIS A 206 -0.85 -12.78 -6.58
C HIS A 206 0.40 -12.30 -5.84
N PHE A 207 0.41 -12.32 -4.50
CA PHE A 207 1.62 -11.96 -3.75
C PHE A 207 2.84 -12.80 -4.19
N VAL A 208 4.02 -12.18 -4.11
CA VAL A 208 5.28 -12.77 -4.56
C VAL A 208 6.26 -12.95 -3.39
N PRO A 209 6.89 -14.13 -3.24
CA PRO A 209 7.98 -14.32 -2.29
C PRO A 209 9.25 -13.56 -2.71
N LEU A 210 10.08 -13.24 -1.73
CA LEU A 210 11.49 -12.92 -1.95
C LEU A 210 12.19 -14.14 -2.57
N ALA A 211 13.01 -13.90 -3.60
CA ALA A 211 13.72 -14.95 -4.33
C ALA A 211 14.74 -15.67 -3.45
N ARG A 212 15.40 -14.93 -2.55
CA ARG A 212 16.36 -15.48 -1.60
C ARG A 212 15.65 -16.02 -0.36
N ARG A 213 15.80 -17.33 -0.13
CA ARG A 213 15.32 -18.00 1.08
C ARG A 213 16.32 -17.82 2.24
N ILE A 214 15.79 -17.58 3.44
CA ILE A 214 16.59 -17.55 4.67
C ILE A 214 16.56 -18.92 5.37
N MET A 215 17.48 -19.12 6.31
CA MET A 215 17.37 -20.28 7.20
C MET A 215 16.10 -20.18 8.05
N PRO A 216 15.38 -21.28 8.29
CA PRO A 216 14.29 -21.27 9.27
C PRO A 216 14.80 -20.88 10.66
N GLY A 217 14.06 -20.02 11.36
CA GLY A 217 14.49 -19.51 12.65
C GLY A 217 13.57 -18.44 13.22
N THR A 218 13.99 -17.84 14.33
CA THR A 218 13.30 -16.74 15.00
C THR A 218 14.25 -15.56 15.11
N TYR A 219 13.87 -14.44 14.52
CA TYR A 219 14.76 -13.33 14.19
C TYR A 219 14.24 -12.02 14.78
N ALA A 220 15.14 -11.17 15.26
CA ALA A 220 14.76 -9.89 15.85
C ALA A 220 14.22 -8.94 14.77
N VAL A 221 13.19 -8.17 15.11
CA VAL A 221 12.67 -7.10 14.26
C VAL A 221 12.91 -5.76 14.92
N GLU A 222 13.43 -4.82 14.15
CA GLU A 222 13.64 -3.44 14.57
C GLU A 222 13.03 -2.47 13.58
N VAL A 223 12.48 -1.38 14.12
CA VAL A 223 11.92 -0.27 13.34
C VAL A 223 12.66 1.00 13.72
N ALA A 224 13.16 1.70 12.70
CA ALA A 224 13.72 3.03 12.86
C ALA A 224 12.63 4.07 12.62
N THR A 225 12.55 5.07 13.49
CA THR A 225 11.62 6.20 13.34
C THR A 225 12.35 7.53 13.50
N ALA A 226 11.80 8.59 12.88
CA ALA A 226 12.25 9.96 13.07
C ALA A 226 11.04 10.90 12.92
N ALA A 227 10.85 11.80 13.90
CA ALA A 227 9.69 12.69 13.94
C ALA A 227 8.35 11.94 13.74
N GLU A 228 8.17 10.85 14.50
CA GLU A 228 6.98 9.96 14.47
C GLU A 228 6.77 9.16 13.17
N MET A 229 7.60 9.34 12.15
CA MET A 229 7.53 8.56 10.91
C MET A 229 8.43 7.34 10.94
N THR A 230 7.95 6.25 10.35
CA THR A 230 8.75 5.04 10.09
C THR A 230 9.75 5.29 8.97
N VAL A 231 11.03 5.22 9.29
CA VAL A 231 12.16 5.42 8.36
C VAL A 231 12.52 4.13 7.64
N ALA A 232 12.63 3.04 8.40
CA ALA A 232 12.95 1.72 7.87
C ALA A 232 12.53 0.62 8.87
N VAL A 233 12.31 -0.60 8.36
CA VAL A 233 12.17 -1.80 9.18
C VAL A 233 13.23 -2.82 8.79
N ARG A 234 13.79 -3.54 9.76
CA ARG A 234 14.72 -4.64 9.50
C ARG A 234 14.41 -5.90 10.27
N LEU A 235 14.62 -7.03 9.60
CA LEU A 235 14.69 -8.37 10.19
C LEU A 235 16.17 -8.75 10.33
N LEU A 236 16.65 -8.93 11.56
CA LEU A 236 18.04 -9.28 11.86
C LEU A 236 18.23 -10.81 11.84
N LEU A 237 18.99 -11.29 10.86
CA LEU A 237 19.33 -12.70 10.65
C LEU A 237 20.63 -13.11 11.35
N SER A 238 21.53 -12.15 11.57
CA SER A 238 22.82 -12.33 12.22
C SER A 238 23.23 -11.06 12.96
N GLU A 239 24.01 -11.21 14.03
CA GLU A 239 24.65 -10.10 14.77
C GLU A 239 25.91 -9.58 14.05
N ALA A 240 26.40 -10.30 13.03
CA ALA A 240 27.55 -9.86 12.25
C ALA A 240 27.18 -8.63 11.40
N PRO A 241 28.08 -7.63 11.27
CA PRO A 241 27.79 -6.43 10.49
C PRO A 241 27.72 -6.75 9.00
N ALA A 242 26.78 -6.09 8.31
CA ALA A 242 26.75 -6.07 6.85
C ALA A 242 27.95 -5.28 6.31
N VAL A 243 28.65 -5.84 5.32
CA VAL A 243 29.74 -5.17 4.60
C VAL A 243 29.39 -4.87 3.14
N SER A 244 28.34 -5.49 2.62
CA SER A 244 27.73 -5.17 1.33
C SER A 244 26.21 -5.26 1.39
N TRP A 245 25.56 -4.57 0.46
CA TRP A 245 24.10 -4.51 0.33
C TRP A 245 23.72 -4.85 -1.10
N HIS A 246 22.62 -5.57 -1.25
CA HIS A 246 22.09 -6.01 -2.54
C HIS A 246 20.58 -5.84 -2.54
N PRO A 247 19.94 -5.58 -3.70
CA PRO A 247 18.48 -5.61 -3.80
C PRO A 247 17.93 -6.96 -3.32
N ALA A 248 16.90 -6.92 -2.49
CA ALA A 248 16.15 -8.11 -2.12
C ALA A 248 15.08 -8.36 -3.19
N GLU A 249 15.48 -9.01 -4.28
CA GLU A 249 14.56 -9.32 -5.37
C GLU A 249 13.47 -10.31 -4.94
N PHE A 250 12.26 -10.05 -5.40
CA PHE A 250 11.15 -10.97 -5.45
C PHE A 250 11.32 -11.95 -6.62
N THR A 251 10.55 -13.03 -6.57
CA THR A 251 10.60 -14.09 -7.60
C THR A 251 10.13 -13.66 -9.00
N ASP A 252 9.56 -12.46 -9.13
CA ASP A 252 9.22 -11.81 -10.40
C ASP A 252 10.30 -10.84 -10.92
N GLY A 253 11.40 -10.68 -10.18
CA GLY A 253 12.53 -9.80 -10.53
C GLY A 253 12.39 -8.35 -10.07
N THR A 254 11.29 -7.98 -9.40
CA THR A 254 11.17 -6.68 -8.74
C THR A 254 11.92 -6.69 -7.40
N HIS A 255 12.19 -5.55 -6.79
CA HIS A 255 12.82 -5.48 -5.45
C HIS A 255 12.19 -4.41 -4.55
N GLY A 256 11.02 -3.91 -4.92
CA GLY A 256 10.28 -2.91 -4.17
C GLY A 256 8.89 -3.38 -3.82
N VAL A 257 8.41 -3.04 -2.63
CA VAL A 257 7.04 -3.29 -2.20
C VAL A 257 6.18 -2.07 -2.55
N GLY A 258 5.13 -2.29 -3.33
CA GLY A 258 4.09 -1.28 -3.57
C GLY A 258 3.20 -1.14 -2.33
N VAL A 259 2.84 0.09 -1.98
CA VAL A 259 2.02 0.44 -0.83
C VAL A 259 0.90 1.37 -1.28
N ASP A 260 -0.32 1.02 -0.89
CA ASP A 260 -1.58 1.73 -1.14
C ASP A 260 -2.42 1.91 0.15
N ALA A 261 -2.19 1.06 1.18
CA ALA A 261 -2.88 1.09 2.46
C ALA A 261 -1.97 1.54 3.60
N GLY A 262 -0.89 2.27 3.27
CA GLY A 262 -0.03 2.96 4.25
C GLY A 262 0.74 2.03 5.20
N ASN A 263 0.95 0.77 4.83
CA ASN A 263 1.65 -0.21 5.65
C ASN A 263 2.57 -1.10 4.80
N VAL A 264 3.54 -1.72 5.46
CA VAL A 264 4.29 -2.85 4.90
C VAL A 264 4.33 -3.96 5.93
N ALA A 265 4.09 -5.19 5.49
CA ALA A 265 4.21 -6.38 6.29
C ALA A 265 5.33 -7.31 5.77
N ILE A 266 6.07 -7.91 6.70
CA ILE A 266 7.05 -8.99 6.44
C ILE A 266 6.47 -10.26 7.04
N LEU A 267 6.29 -11.29 6.20
CA LEU A 267 5.55 -12.50 6.59
C LEU A 267 6.28 -13.79 6.18
N ASP A 268 6.12 -14.85 6.97
CA ASP A 268 6.48 -16.20 6.54
C ASP A 268 5.43 -16.76 5.56
N VAL A 269 5.85 -17.02 4.33
CA VAL A 269 4.98 -17.50 3.25
C VAL A 269 4.37 -18.86 3.60
N GLY A 270 5.09 -19.72 4.32
CA GLY A 270 4.61 -21.03 4.72
C GLY A 270 3.42 -20.99 5.70
N SER A 271 3.26 -19.90 6.44
CA SER A 271 2.06 -19.64 7.23
C SER A 271 0.99 -18.92 6.41
N LEU A 272 1.36 -17.92 5.63
CA LEU A 272 0.44 -17.10 4.83
C LEU A 272 -0.40 -17.96 3.85
N VAL A 273 0.23 -18.90 3.14
CA VAL A 273 -0.47 -19.76 2.16
C VAL A 273 -1.52 -20.70 2.78
N LYS A 274 -1.55 -20.83 4.12
CA LYS A 274 -2.55 -21.63 4.84
C LYS A 274 -3.74 -20.80 5.30
N CYS A 275 -3.68 -19.48 5.17
CA CYS A 275 -4.74 -18.59 5.58
C CYS A 275 -5.92 -18.63 4.61
N GLN A 276 -7.09 -18.29 5.12
CA GLN A 276 -8.24 -17.93 4.31
C GLN A 276 -8.15 -16.44 3.95
N ALA A 277 -8.67 -16.03 2.80
CA ALA A 277 -8.62 -14.64 2.35
C ALA A 277 -9.24 -13.68 3.38
N GLN A 278 -10.44 -13.98 3.86
CA GLN A 278 -11.11 -13.19 4.91
C GLN A 278 -10.31 -13.07 6.21
N ARG A 279 -9.50 -14.08 6.55
CA ARG A 279 -8.67 -14.04 7.75
C ARG A 279 -7.54 -13.02 7.60
N VAL A 280 -6.94 -12.93 6.42
CA VAL A 280 -5.89 -11.92 6.14
C VAL A 280 -6.49 -10.52 6.15
N GLU A 281 -7.65 -10.33 5.52
CA GLU A 281 -8.37 -9.05 5.53
C GLU A 281 -8.77 -8.61 6.96
N ALA A 282 -9.26 -9.55 7.78
CA ALA A 282 -9.56 -9.28 9.19
C ALA A 282 -8.31 -8.89 10.00
N MET A 283 -7.16 -9.54 9.75
CA MET A 283 -5.89 -9.17 10.39
C MET A 283 -5.45 -7.76 10.01
N PHE A 284 -5.58 -7.39 8.73
CA PHE A 284 -5.30 -6.03 8.30
C PHE A 284 -6.18 -5.02 9.05
N GLN A 285 -7.50 -5.25 9.11
CA GLN A 285 -8.44 -4.38 9.85
C GLN A 285 -8.10 -4.29 11.34
N GLU A 286 -7.74 -5.39 12.00
CA GLU A 286 -7.34 -5.40 13.42
C GLU A 286 -6.05 -4.61 13.67
N HIS A 287 -5.07 -4.73 12.77
CA HIS A 287 -3.73 -4.21 13.00
C HIS A 287 -3.54 -2.78 12.48
N VAL A 288 -4.29 -2.34 11.47
CA VAL A 288 -4.17 -0.97 10.94
C VAL A 288 -4.56 0.07 11.99
N GLU A 289 -5.55 -0.23 12.84
CA GLU A 289 -5.91 0.64 13.97
C GLU A 289 -4.77 0.77 14.98
N ARG A 290 -4.04 -0.32 15.24
CA ARG A 290 -2.87 -0.30 16.16
C ARG A 290 -1.69 0.49 15.61
N LEU A 291 -1.54 0.56 14.29
CA LEU A 291 -0.50 1.36 13.65
C LEU A 291 -0.70 2.87 13.84
N MET A 292 -1.89 3.31 14.24
CA MET A 292 -2.13 4.72 14.58
C MET A 292 -1.48 5.12 15.91
N GLU A 293 -1.19 4.15 16.77
CA GLU A 293 -0.63 4.38 18.11
C GLU A 293 0.83 3.92 18.23
N THR A 294 1.28 3.04 17.34
CA THR A 294 2.59 2.41 17.39
C THR A 294 3.18 2.27 15.99
N PRO A 295 4.52 2.39 15.81
CA PRO A 295 5.14 2.31 14.48
C PRO A 295 5.09 0.90 13.87
N GLY A 296 4.74 -0.13 14.65
CA GLY A 296 4.58 -1.48 14.16
C GLY A 296 4.00 -2.46 15.18
N THR A 297 3.48 -3.58 14.68
CA THR A 297 2.86 -4.65 15.45
C THR A 297 3.29 -6.01 14.92
N MET A 298 3.43 -6.99 15.81
CA MET A 298 3.67 -8.39 15.43
C MET A 298 2.45 -9.25 15.77
N PHE A 299 2.19 -10.27 14.96
CA PHE A 299 1.06 -11.17 15.13
C PHE A 299 1.31 -12.51 14.43
N GLY A 300 0.46 -13.49 14.73
CA GLY A 300 0.50 -14.80 14.08
C GLY A 300 -0.61 -14.98 13.07
N LEU A 301 -0.24 -15.43 11.87
CA LEU A 301 -1.12 -15.65 10.72
C LEU A 301 -2.10 -16.82 10.94
N ALA A 302 -1.65 -17.85 11.64
CA ALA A 302 -2.43 -19.08 11.87
C ALA A 302 -2.52 -19.49 13.36
N GLY A 303 -2.12 -18.62 14.29
CA GLY A 303 -2.14 -18.92 15.72
C GLY A 303 -1.32 -17.93 16.55
N GLU A 304 -0.82 -18.38 17.70
CA GLU A 304 -0.10 -17.55 18.68
C GLU A 304 1.37 -17.26 18.31
N VAL A 305 1.93 -17.97 17.33
CA VAL A 305 3.32 -17.77 16.91
C VAL A 305 3.40 -16.51 16.05
N ALA A 306 4.19 -15.52 16.47
CA ALA A 306 4.42 -14.31 15.68
C ALA A 306 5.24 -14.63 14.43
N ASP A 307 4.57 -14.78 13.28
CA ASP A 307 5.14 -15.07 11.96
C ASP A 307 4.77 -14.00 10.91
N ALA A 308 4.17 -12.90 11.37
CA ALA A 308 4.03 -11.65 10.65
C ALA A 308 4.42 -10.44 11.52
N VAL A 309 4.98 -9.43 10.86
CA VAL A 309 5.13 -8.07 11.40
C VAL A 309 4.58 -7.10 10.38
N MET A 310 3.87 -6.06 10.85
CA MET A 310 3.35 -4.98 10.04
C MET A 310 3.78 -3.64 10.65
N VAL A 311 4.23 -2.73 9.80
CA VAL A 311 4.68 -1.38 10.18
C VAL A 311 3.98 -0.34 9.32
N SER A 312 3.81 0.88 9.83
CA SER A 312 3.35 1.99 8.99
C SER A 312 4.40 2.31 7.93
N SER A 313 3.97 2.63 6.70
CA SER A 313 4.88 3.16 5.70
C SER A 313 5.19 4.62 6.00
N GLY A 314 6.41 5.08 5.67
CA GLY A 314 6.85 6.44 5.97
C GLY A 314 5.99 7.50 5.28
N TYR A 315 6.10 7.59 3.95
CA TYR A 315 5.42 8.61 3.14
C TYR A 315 3.97 8.27 2.74
N GLY A 316 3.45 7.12 3.17
CA GLY A 316 2.20 6.58 2.64
C GLY A 316 2.44 5.79 1.35
N ASP A 317 1.72 6.15 0.29
CA ASP A 317 1.70 5.41 -0.97
C ASP A 317 3.03 5.50 -1.72
N GLY A 318 3.43 4.42 -2.39
CA GLY A 318 4.64 4.39 -3.20
C GLY A 318 5.24 3.00 -3.34
N THR A 319 6.43 2.93 -3.93
CA THR A 319 7.22 1.69 -4.02
C THR A 319 8.49 1.82 -3.20
N TYR A 320 8.64 0.97 -2.18
CA TYR A 320 9.75 1.03 -1.23
C TYR A 320 10.74 -0.12 -1.44
N PRO A 321 12.03 0.17 -1.65
CA PRO A 321 13.02 -0.86 -1.94
C PRO A 321 13.32 -1.75 -0.73
N CYS A 322 13.57 -3.02 -1.01
CA CYS A 322 14.01 -4.01 -0.05
C CYS A 322 15.49 -4.37 -0.31
N TYR A 323 16.25 -4.61 0.75
CA TYR A 323 17.69 -4.91 0.66
C TYR A 323 18.11 -6.09 1.55
N TRP A 324 19.02 -6.90 1.01
CA TRP A 324 19.79 -7.88 1.76
C TRP A 324 21.13 -7.29 2.20
N GLY A 325 21.42 -7.39 3.50
CA GLY A 325 22.77 -7.17 4.03
C GLY A 325 23.57 -8.47 4.02
N LEU A 326 24.85 -8.41 3.67
CA LEU A 326 25.74 -9.57 3.64
C LEU A 326 26.98 -9.33 4.49
N THR A 327 27.46 -10.37 5.17
CA THR A 327 28.78 -10.34 5.80
C THR A 327 29.90 -10.51 4.76
N ALA A 328 31.15 -10.38 5.20
CA ALA A 328 32.33 -10.60 4.37
C ALA A 328 32.44 -12.03 3.79
N ASP A 329 31.78 -13.02 4.39
CA ASP A 329 31.75 -14.40 3.87
C ASP A 329 30.57 -14.67 2.92
N GLY A 330 29.73 -13.66 2.66
CA GLY A 330 28.55 -13.76 1.80
C GLY A 330 27.27 -14.24 2.49
N SER A 331 27.30 -14.52 3.81
CA SER A 331 26.10 -14.88 4.58
C SER A 331 25.18 -13.68 4.78
N LEU A 332 23.86 -13.90 4.75
CA LEU A 332 22.87 -12.86 5.01
C LEU A 332 22.91 -12.39 6.47
N THR A 333 22.83 -11.07 6.68
CA THR A 333 22.77 -10.43 8.00
C THR A 333 21.39 -9.88 8.32
N SER A 334 20.70 -9.35 7.32
CA SER A 334 19.41 -8.67 7.53
C SER A 334 18.62 -8.51 6.24
N LEU A 335 17.30 -8.54 6.36
CA LEU A 335 16.38 -7.95 5.39
C LEU A 335 16.04 -6.53 5.86
N VAL A 336 16.05 -5.55 4.97
CA VAL A 336 15.66 -4.16 5.26
C VAL A 336 14.61 -3.71 4.25
N VAL A 337 13.56 -3.05 4.71
CA VAL A 337 12.67 -2.24 3.88
C VAL A 337 12.95 -0.78 4.21
N ASP A 338 13.34 -0.01 3.20
CA ASP A 338 13.68 1.40 3.33
C ASP A 338 12.52 2.27 2.83
N PHE A 339 11.91 3.04 3.74
CA PHE A 339 10.78 3.92 3.40
C PHE A 339 11.22 5.24 2.76
N ARG A 340 12.53 5.43 2.52
CA ARG A 340 13.11 6.59 1.85
C ARG A 340 12.78 7.92 2.51
N VAL A 341 12.39 7.91 3.79
CA VAL A 341 12.13 9.11 4.60
C VAL A 341 13.39 9.97 4.74
N LEU A 342 14.54 9.30 4.88
CA LEU A 342 15.86 9.93 4.99
C LEU A 342 16.65 9.75 3.70
N ALA A 343 16.02 10.05 2.57
CA ALA A 343 16.64 10.01 1.26
C ALA A 343 16.42 11.31 0.50
N GLU A 344 17.40 11.67 -0.33
CA GLU A 344 17.23 12.68 -1.37
C GLU A 344 17.43 12.05 -2.75
N ASN A 345 16.61 12.49 -3.70
CA ASN A 345 16.68 12.02 -5.07
C ASN A 345 17.94 12.57 -5.74
N ILE A 346 18.68 11.68 -6.40
CA ILE A 346 19.76 12.06 -7.30
C ILE A 346 19.11 12.28 -8.66
N LEU A 347 19.04 13.55 -9.05
CA LEU A 347 18.41 13.97 -10.30
C LEU A 347 19.46 14.48 -11.29
N ARG A 348 19.22 14.25 -12.58
CA ARG A 348 19.96 14.89 -13.67
C ARG A 348 19.00 15.72 -14.49
N THR A 349 19.39 16.95 -14.78
CA THR A 349 18.63 17.83 -15.68
C THR A 349 19.39 18.03 -16.98
N SER A 350 18.75 17.63 -18.07
CA SER A 350 19.23 17.73 -19.44
C SER A 350 18.46 18.81 -20.19
N ARG A 351 19.14 19.62 -21.00
CA ARG A 351 18.51 20.69 -21.81
C ARG A 351 18.70 20.41 -23.28
N VAL A 352 17.60 20.32 -24.02
CA VAL A 352 17.60 20.03 -25.45
C VAL A 352 16.76 21.06 -26.21
N PRO A 353 17.04 21.34 -27.49
CA PRO A 353 16.18 22.20 -28.29
C PRO A 353 14.74 21.69 -28.30
N PHE A 354 13.76 22.56 -28.05
CA PHE A 354 12.35 22.22 -28.19
C PHE A 354 11.99 22.20 -29.68
N GLN A 355 12.03 21.02 -30.29
CA GLN A 355 11.75 20.82 -31.72
C GLN A 355 10.95 19.53 -31.95
N PRO A 356 9.87 19.54 -32.74
CA PRO A 356 9.16 18.32 -33.10
C PRO A 356 10.09 17.31 -33.79
N GLY A 357 10.06 16.07 -33.30
CA GLY A 357 10.94 14.99 -33.71
C GLY A 357 11.47 14.19 -32.51
N PRO A 358 12.29 13.16 -32.78
CA PRO A 358 12.99 12.43 -31.73
C PRO A 358 14.07 13.31 -31.08
N VAL A 359 14.19 13.24 -29.76
CA VAL A 359 15.28 13.86 -29.00
C VAL A 359 16.44 12.87 -28.94
N SER A 360 17.54 13.21 -29.61
CA SER A 360 18.73 12.35 -29.66
C SER A 360 19.90 13.06 -28.97
N THR A 361 20.00 12.88 -27.66
CA THR A 361 21.18 13.25 -26.87
C THR A 361 21.71 12.01 -26.14
N PRO A 362 23.04 11.87 -25.96
CA PRO A 362 23.61 10.74 -25.24
C PRO A 362 22.99 10.53 -23.86
N GLU A 363 22.66 11.63 -23.17
CA GLU A 363 22.12 11.64 -21.82
C GLU A 363 20.69 11.09 -21.75
N LEU A 364 19.89 11.27 -22.82
CA LEU A 364 18.48 10.86 -22.89
C LEU A 364 18.25 9.65 -23.82
N ALA A 365 19.31 9.03 -24.35
CA ALA A 365 19.21 7.99 -25.37
C ALA A 365 18.40 6.76 -24.91
N GLY A 366 18.37 6.48 -23.61
CA GLY A 366 17.61 5.37 -23.03
C GLY A 366 16.09 5.59 -22.95
N HIS A 367 15.61 6.82 -23.16
CA HIS A 367 14.21 7.18 -22.92
C HIS A 367 13.36 7.30 -24.18
N GLU A 368 13.91 7.08 -25.37
CA GLU A 368 13.17 7.23 -26.65
C GLU A 368 12.32 8.51 -26.71
N LEU A 369 12.82 9.60 -26.14
CA LEU A 369 12.05 10.83 -25.96
C LEU A 369 11.69 11.44 -27.32
N GLN A 370 10.42 11.81 -27.49
CA GLN A 370 9.87 12.34 -28.73
C GLN A 370 8.94 13.52 -28.46
N ILE A 371 9.02 14.54 -29.31
CA ILE A 371 8.09 15.67 -29.33
C ILE A 371 7.27 15.56 -30.62
N THR A 372 5.96 15.43 -30.53
CA THR A 372 5.07 15.55 -31.70
C THR A 372 4.29 16.85 -31.62
N ALA A 373 3.96 17.42 -32.79
CA ALA A 373 3.11 18.58 -32.89
C ALA A 373 1.87 18.22 -33.71
N ASP A 374 0.69 18.55 -33.20
CA ASP A 374 -0.59 18.34 -33.86
C ASP A 374 -1.53 19.51 -33.58
N ASP A 375 -1.99 20.19 -34.64
CA ASP A 375 -2.91 21.34 -34.60
C ASP A 375 -2.66 22.35 -33.45
N GLY A 376 -1.41 22.81 -33.30
CA GLY A 376 -1.02 23.78 -32.28
C GLY A 376 -0.77 23.21 -30.88
N SER A 377 -1.02 21.92 -30.68
CA SER A 377 -0.65 21.17 -29.47
C SER A 377 0.66 20.42 -29.65
N PHE A 378 1.35 20.15 -28.55
CA PHE A 378 2.59 19.39 -28.48
C PHE A 378 2.43 18.21 -27.53
N VAL A 379 2.85 17.02 -27.95
CA VAL A 379 2.92 15.85 -27.07
C VAL A 379 4.38 15.52 -26.85
N VAL A 380 4.79 15.47 -25.59
CA VAL A 380 6.11 14.96 -25.19
C VAL A 380 5.91 13.55 -24.68
N SER A 381 6.52 12.57 -25.35
CA SER A 381 6.42 11.15 -25.00
C SER A 381 7.78 10.55 -24.71
N SER A 382 7.87 9.69 -23.71
CA SER A 382 9.09 8.99 -23.31
C SER A 382 8.82 7.57 -22.87
N ARG A 383 9.79 6.69 -23.08
CA ARG A 383 9.83 5.34 -22.52
C ARG A 383 10.56 5.33 -21.18
N GLY A 384 10.03 4.55 -20.25
CA GLY A 384 10.57 4.41 -18.90
C GLY A 384 9.99 5.43 -17.92
N GLU A 385 10.15 5.16 -16.64
CA GLU A 385 9.52 5.91 -15.53
C GLU A 385 10.47 6.92 -14.88
N ASP A 386 11.73 6.94 -15.31
CA ASP A 386 12.77 7.76 -14.69
C ASP A 386 12.66 9.25 -15.07
N ILE A 387 11.86 9.64 -16.07
CA ILE A 387 11.62 11.05 -16.36
C ILE A 387 10.57 11.59 -15.38
N THR A 388 11.03 12.34 -14.39
CA THR A 388 10.18 12.89 -13.34
C THR A 388 9.70 14.30 -13.64
N GLY A 389 10.46 15.08 -14.42
CA GLY A 389 10.15 16.48 -14.71
C GLY A 389 10.32 16.85 -16.17
N LEU A 390 9.41 17.68 -16.68
CA LEU A 390 9.47 18.26 -18.03
C LEU A 390 9.13 19.75 -17.95
N ARG A 391 10.00 20.61 -18.46
CA ARG A 391 9.73 22.05 -18.56
C ARG A 391 10.09 22.57 -19.94
N VAL A 392 9.31 23.53 -20.45
CA VAL A 392 9.69 24.26 -21.67
C VAL A 392 10.03 25.68 -21.29
N LEU A 393 11.21 26.12 -21.71
CA LEU A 393 11.75 27.44 -21.43
C LEU A 393 11.87 28.24 -22.73
N ALA A 394 11.54 29.52 -22.69
CA ALA A 394 11.82 30.47 -23.75
C ALA A 394 13.35 30.72 -23.88
N PRO A 395 13.82 31.31 -24.99
CA PRO A 395 15.25 31.61 -25.18
C PRO A 395 15.88 32.49 -24.10
N ASP A 396 15.08 33.33 -23.43
CA ASP A 396 15.50 34.18 -22.32
C ASP A 396 15.43 33.48 -20.94
N GLY A 397 15.00 32.21 -20.91
CA GLY A 397 14.84 31.41 -19.71
C GLY A 397 13.46 31.50 -19.05
N ALA A 398 12.51 32.27 -19.60
CA ALA A 398 11.16 32.32 -19.06
C ALA A 398 10.45 30.96 -19.17
N LEU A 399 9.78 30.53 -18.10
CA LEU A 399 9.01 29.28 -18.08
C LEU A 399 7.76 29.42 -18.96
N LEU A 400 7.66 28.56 -19.98
CA LEU A 400 6.52 28.48 -20.90
C LEU A 400 5.57 27.33 -20.55
N LEU A 401 6.13 26.22 -20.07
CA LEU A 401 5.40 25.05 -19.61
C LEU A 401 6.08 24.47 -18.36
N ASP A 402 5.29 24.20 -17.33
CA ASP A 402 5.64 23.23 -16.30
C ASP A 402 4.81 21.96 -16.51
N GLY A 403 5.50 20.87 -16.86
CA GLY A 403 4.90 19.58 -17.15
C GLY A 403 4.27 18.92 -15.93
N ASP A 404 4.58 19.37 -14.71
CA ASP A 404 3.98 18.86 -13.48
C ASP A 404 2.52 19.28 -13.31
N HIS A 405 2.07 20.25 -14.12
CA HIS A 405 0.67 20.67 -14.20
C HIS A 405 -0.11 19.96 -15.32
N LEU A 406 0.53 19.06 -16.07
CA LEU A 406 -0.11 18.31 -17.14
C LEU A 406 -0.53 16.91 -16.66
N GLY A 407 -1.69 16.46 -17.14
CA GLY A 407 -2.07 15.06 -17.04
C GLY A 407 -1.06 14.18 -17.79
N THR A 408 -0.65 13.08 -17.15
CA THR A 408 0.21 12.07 -17.76
C THR A 408 -0.63 10.88 -18.20
N PHE A 409 -0.46 10.46 -19.46
CA PHE A 409 -1.06 9.24 -20.00
C PHE A 409 0.02 8.19 -20.17
N ILE A 410 -0.22 6.96 -19.70
CA ILE A 410 0.72 5.85 -19.84
C ILE A 410 0.07 4.76 -20.70
N THR A 411 0.75 4.32 -21.76
CA THR A 411 0.28 3.21 -22.60
C THR A 411 1.47 2.43 -23.13
N GLY A 412 1.51 1.12 -22.87
CA GLY A 412 2.58 0.24 -23.37
C GLY A 412 3.99 0.64 -22.90
N GLY A 413 4.13 1.18 -21.68
CA GLY A 413 5.41 1.64 -21.12
C GLY A 413 5.89 3.00 -21.65
N ILE A 414 5.04 3.71 -22.38
CA ILE A 414 5.29 5.07 -22.85
C ILE A 414 4.45 6.03 -22.03
N SER A 415 5.09 6.97 -21.35
CA SER A 415 4.46 8.13 -20.73
C SER A 415 4.32 9.26 -21.74
N SER A 416 3.21 9.97 -21.73
CA SER A 416 2.93 11.08 -22.64
C SER A 416 2.25 12.23 -21.90
N ARG A 417 2.71 13.45 -22.14
CA ARG A 417 2.10 14.69 -21.63
C ARG A 417 1.78 15.61 -22.80
N THR A 418 0.54 16.12 -22.83
CA THR A 418 0.05 16.99 -23.91
C THR A 418 -0.03 18.43 -23.43
N TRP A 419 0.56 19.33 -24.19
CA TRP A 419 0.54 20.77 -23.96
C TRP A 419 -0.09 21.51 -25.15
N SER A 420 -1.13 22.30 -24.88
CA SER A 420 -1.81 23.12 -25.89
C SER A 420 -1.67 24.60 -25.53
N PRO A 421 -0.55 25.26 -25.87
CA PRO A 421 -0.35 26.67 -25.56
C PRO A 421 -1.23 27.59 -26.43
N ASP A 422 -1.54 28.79 -25.92
CA ASP A 422 -2.26 29.83 -26.68
C ASP A 422 -1.48 30.32 -27.92
N ALA A 423 -0.16 30.19 -27.90
CA ALA A 423 0.74 30.54 -28.99
C ALA A 423 1.91 29.55 -29.06
N PRO A 424 2.45 29.27 -30.26
CA PRO A 424 3.57 28.36 -30.40
C PRO A 424 4.81 28.89 -29.64
N PRO A 425 5.66 27.99 -29.09
CA PRO A 425 6.88 28.38 -28.41
C PRO A 425 7.80 29.20 -29.33
N PRO A 426 8.42 30.29 -28.84
CA PRO A 426 9.33 31.10 -29.64
C PRO A 426 10.51 30.27 -30.17
N PRO A 427 11.05 30.58 -31.36
CA PRO A 427 12.23 29.92 -31.89
C PRO A 427 13.40 29.99 -30.89
N GLY A 428 14.07 28.86 -30.67
CA GLY A 428 15.15 28.75 -29.68
C GLY A 428 14.69 28.36 -28.27
N SER A 429 13.40 28.05 -28.09
CA SER A 429 12.91 27.42 -26.85
C SER A 429 13.62 26.09 -26.57
N VAL A 430 13.71 25.74 -25.30
CA VAL A 430 14.44 24.57 -24.80
C VAL A 430 13.48 23.69 -24.00
N LEU A 431 13.56 22.38 -24.23
CA LEU A 431 12.99 21.38 -23.34
C LEU A 431 14.02 21.04 -22.26
N GLU A 432 13.67 21.30 -21.01
CA GLU A 432 14.39 20.84 -19.84
C GLU A 432 13.74 19.54 -19.35
N VAL A 433 14.54 18.47 -19.28
CA VAL A 433 14.12 17.12 -18.90
C VAL A 433 14.86 16.76 -17.62
N THR A 434 14.12 16.39 -16.58
CA THR A 434 14.68 15.92 -15.31
C THR A 434 14.50 14.41 -15.21
N GLU A 435 15.62 13.72 -15.07
CA GLU A 435 15.74 12.27 -14.92
C GLU A 435 16.06 11.93 -13.46
N TYR A 436 15.41 10.90 -12.93
CA TYR A 436 15.74 10.25 -11.68
C TYR A 436 16.83 9.20 -11.93
N LEU A 437 17.95 9.34 -11.24
CA LEU A 437 19.08 8.41 -11.36
C LEU A 437 19.17 7.44 -10.20
N GLY A 438 18.49 7.71 -9.09
CA GLY A 438 18.62 6.98 -7.83
C GLY A 438 18.44 7.92 -6.64
N TYR A 439 18.87 7.49 -5.47
CA TYR A 439 18.80 8.29 -4.25
C TYR A 439 20.01 8.05 -3.35
N ARG A 440 20.22 8.99 -2.44
CA ARG A 440 21.22 8.87 -1.38
C ARG A 440 20.60 9.09 -0.01
N HIS A 441 21.10 8.39 1.00
CA HIS A 441 20.69 8.64 2.38
C HIS A 441 21.31 9.94 2.92
N ILE A 442 20.56 10.66 3.77
CA ILE A 442 20.97 11.92 4.39
C ILE A 442 21.27 11.78 5.88
#